data_AF-A0A091JV03-F1
#
_entry.id   AF-A0A091JV03-F1
#
_cell.length_a   1.000
_cell.length_b   1.000
_cell.length_c   1.000
_cell.angle_alpha   90.00
_cell.angle_beta   90.00
_cell.angle_gamma   90.00
#
_symmetry.space_group_name_H-M   'P 1'
#
loop_
_entity.id
_entity.type
_entity.pdbx_description
1 polymer ?
#
loop_
_entity_poly.entity_id
_entity_poly.type
_entity_poly.pdbx_seq_one_letter_code
_entity_poly.pdbx_strand_id
1 'polypeptide(L)' 'RSSSGHAIPCTLEYMPICGTNGVTYRNKCDFCNAVVQSQGTLFLKHYGEC' A
#
# COMPACT_ATOMS: atom_id res chain seq x y z
N ARG A 1 -19.40 16.47 -2.45
CA ARG A 1 -18.99 15.52 -1.39
C ARG A 1 -19.61 14.17 -1.71
N SER A 2 -18.76 13.14 -1.86
CA SER A 2 -19.05 11.70 -1.90
C SER A 2 -19.81 11.13 -3.11
N SER A 3 -19.10 10.39 -3.98
CA SER A 3 -19.40 8.99 -4.38
C SER A 3 -18.63 8.54 -5.64
N SER A 4 -17.91 7.41 -5.52
CA SER A 4 -17.59 6.38 -6.56
C SER A 4 -16.10 6.02 -6.67
N GLY A 5 -15.70 4.90 -6.06
CA GLY A 5 -14.39 4.25 -6.24
C GLY A 5 -13.37 4.60 -5.15
N HIS A 6 -12.94 3.61 -4.38
CA HIS A 6 -12.05 3.72 -3.21
C HIS A 6 -10.58 4.07 -3.55
N ALA A 7 -10.32 4.90 -4.56
CA ALA A 7 -8.99 5.41 -4.81
C ALA A 7 -8.71 6.56 -3.83
N ILE A 8 -8.24 6.23 -2.63
CA ILE A 8 -7.67 7.22 -1.71
C ILE A 8 -6.47 7.83 -2.45
N PRO A 9 -6.49 9.14 -2.79
CA PRO A 9 -5.36 9.76 -3.48
C PRO A 9 -4.14 9.66 -2.56
N CYS A 10 -3.14 8.90 -3.00
CA CYS A 10 -1.91 8.72 -2.25
C CYS A 10 -1.01 9.94 -2.39
N THR A 11 -0.36 10.35 -1.31
CA THR A 11 0.70 11.36 -1.36
C THR A 11 1.87 10.83 -2.19
N LEU A 12 2.68 11.73 -2.73
CA LEU A 12 3.90 11.38 -3.47
C LEU A 12 5.11 11.19 -2.53
N GLU A 13 4.88 11.19 -1.21
CA GLU A 13 5.94 10.94 -0.22
C GLU A 13 6.53 9.55 -0.43
N TYR A 14 7.86 9.49 -0.37
CA TYR A 14 8.61 8.25 -0.47
C TYR A 14 8.96 7.76 0.94
N MET A 15 8.20 6.79 1.42
CA MET A 15 8.36 6.11 2.70
C MET A 15 8.20 4.61 2.45
N PRO A 16 9.25 3.94 1.95
CA PRO A 16 9.13 2.60 1.40
C PRO A 16 8.72 1.57 2.46
N ILE A 17 7.97 0.57 2.02
CA ILE A 17 7.43 -0.51 2.84
C ILE A 17 7.60 -1.83 2.11
N CYS A 18 8.15 -2.85 2.77
CA CYS A 18 8.25 -4.19 2.23
C CYS A 18 7.05 -5.04 2.63
N GLY A 19 6.34 -5.58 1.64
CA GLY A 19 5.24 -6.53 1.85
C GLY A 19 5.72 -7.98 2.05
N THR A 20 4.87 -8.83 2.61
CA THR A 20 5.14 -10.28 2.73
C THR A 20 5.28 -10.99 1.38
N ASN A 21 4.80 -10.37 0.31
CA ASN A 21 4.98 -10.81 -1.07
C ASN A 21 6.34 -10.43 -1.69
N GLY A 22 7.23 -9.75 -0.95
CA GLY A 22 8.53 -9.30 -1.44
C GLY A 22 8.47 -8.09 -2.39
N VAL A 23 7.34 -7.37 -2.42
CA VAL A 23 7.17 -6.15 -3.20
C VAL A 23 7.41 -4.93 -2.31
N THR A 24 8.22 -3.99 -2.81
CA THR A 24 8.41 -2.66 -2.21
C THR A 24 7.27 -1.74 -2.63
N TYR A 25 6.58 -1.18 -1.65
CA TYR A 25 5.55 -0.17 -1.83
C TYR A 25 6.10 1.19 -1.46
N ARG A 26 5.88 2.19 -2.32
CA ARG A 26 6.49 3.53 -2.17
C ARG A 26 6.06 4.25 -0.90
N ASN A 27 4.83 4.01 -0.43
CA ASN A 27 4.32 4.54 0.82
C ASN A 27 3.17 3.69 1.38
N LYS A 28 2.70 4.09 2.56
CA LYS A 28 1.59 3.44 3.27
C LYS A 28 0.30 3.40 2.46
N CYS A 29 0.01 4.42 1.66
CA CYS A 29 -1.22 4.46 0.86
C CYS A 29 -1.16 3.43 -0.28
N ASP A 30 -0.04 3.37 -1.00
CA ASP A 30 0.20 2.35 -2.03
C ASP A 30 0.14 0.93 -1.43
N PHE A 31 0.73 0.73 -0.24
CA PHE A 31 0.64 -0.54 0.49
C PHE A 31 -0.81 -0.89 0.86
N CYS A 32 -1.57 0.04 1.45
CA CYS A 32 -2.98 -0.19 1.83
C CYS A 32 -3.86 -0.53 0.62
N ASN A 33 -3.66 0.13 -0.53
CA ASN A 33 -4.36 -0.19 -1.76
C ASN A 33 -4.07 -1.63 -2.21
N ALA A 34 -2.81 -2.06 -2.13
CA ALA A 34 -2.44 -3.43 -2.43
C ALA A 34 -3.03 -4.44 -1.43
N VAL A 35 -3.14 -4.09 -0.15
CA VAL A 35 -3.80 -4.93 0.86
C VAL A 35 -5.27 -5.17 0.49
N VAL A 36 -6.00 -4.10 0.13
CA VAL A 36 -7.40 -4.22 -0.32
C VAL A 36 -7.53 -5.06 -1.59
N GLN A 37 -6.63 -4.86 -2.57
CA GLN A 37 -6.61 -5.65 -3.82
C GLN A 37 -6.28 -7.13 -3.58
N SER A 38 -5.41 -7.41 -2.61
CA SER A 38 -5.03 -8.76 -2.21
C SER A 38 -6.07 -9.46 -1.32
N GLN A 39 -7.22 -8.82 -1.07
CA GLN A 39 -8.27 -9.32 -0.17
C GLN A 39 -7.76 -9.64 1.24
N GLY A 40 -6.78 -8.85 1.73
CA GLY A 40 -6.20 -9.02 3.07
C GLY A 40 -5.16 -10.15 3.18
N THR A 41 -4.64 -10.66 2.06
CA THR A 41 -3.55 -11.67 2.08
C THR A 41 -2.15 -11.05 2.13
N LEU A 42 -2.03 -9.75 1.81
CA LEU A 42 -0.80 -8.98 1.92
C LEU A 42 -0.64 -8.42 3.35
N PHE A 43 0.50 -8.68 3.96
CA PHE A 43 0.87 -8.14 5.27
C PHE A 43 2.17 -7.35 5.19
N LEU A 44 2.40 -6.52 6.20
CA LEU A 44 3.64 -5.78 6.35
C LEU A 44 4.75 -6.76 6.76
N LYS A 45 5.87 -6.77 6.03
CA LYS A 45 7.08 -7.51 6.41
C LYS A 45 8.00 -6.63 7.26
N HIS A 46 8.41 -5.48 6.73
CA HIS A 46 9.15 -4.44 7.45
C HIS A 46 9.02 -3.08 6.76
N TYR A 47 9.36 -2.01 7.48
CA TYR A 47 9.54 -0.69 6.88
C TYR A 47 10.87 -0.65 6.10
N GLY A 48 10.93 0.13 5.03
CA GLY A 48 12.04 0.12 4.07
C GLY A 48 11.72 -0.65 2.79
N GLU A 49 12.65 -0.63 1.83
CA GLU A 49 12.57 -1.45 0.62
C GLU A 49 12.80 -2.93 0.96
N CYS A 50 12.13 -3.84 0.25
CA CYS A 50 12.58 -5.21 0.09
C CYS A 50 13.88 -5.23 -0.74
#